data_AF-A0A0C9US41-F1
#
_entry.id   AF-A0A0C9US41-F1
#
_cell.length_a   1.000
_cell.length_b   1.000
_cell.length_c   1.000
_cell.angle_alpha   90.00
_cell.angle_beta   90.00
_cell.angle_gamma   90.00
#
_symmetry.space_group_name_H-M   'P 1'
#
loop_
_entity.id
_entity.type
_entity.pdbx_description
1 polymer ?
#
loop_
_entity_poly.entity_id
_entity_poly.type
_entity_poly.pdbx_seq_one_letter_code
_entity_poly.pdbx_strand_id
1 'polypeptide(L)'
;MDEIVALHHCHIIPQAEPDLWTMLKDRHWIPEEAKDDPRHEPRDGLSMCATHHLLFDAFKIFIRYHHVSGKFIFINYSGAEVLEEFHGKAVALDINDRYAPFPSIFIIHEMRVRGFNPFQPMTYDIPDTIPWQDWILLRGVFDEASNSFIRDRPPANNNEAGLGGSQPQFQPTTSAGGGRNTLELNADVINTILAVTRAMPSWKACQIEGMSWDGTAEENIQKYASVVGAQDSPPPSPTETDR
;
A
#
# COMPACT_ATOMS: atom_id res chain seq x y z
N MET A 1 7.12 -14.02 -28.69
CA MET A 1 5.91 -13.20 -28.92
C MET A 1 5.38 -12.96 -27.53
N ASP A 2 5.69 -11.79 -26.98
CA ASP A 2 5.31 -11.43 -25.62
C ASP A 2 3.84 -11.03 -25.65
N GLU A 3 2.98 -11.88 -25.12
CA GLU A 3 1.57 -11.58 -24.96
C GLU A 3 1.46 -10.47 -23.92
N ILE A 4 1.09 -9.26 -24.35
CA ILE A 4 0.78 -8.16 -23.43
C ILE A 4 -0.48 -8.60 -22.69
N VAL A 5 -0.30 -9.09 -21.46
CA VAL A 5 -1.41 -9.37 -20.57
C VAL A 5 -2.09 -8.04 -20.26
N ALA A 6 -3.33 -7.87 -20.73
CA ALA A 6 -4.12 -6.69 -20.40
C ALA A 6 -4.29 -6.61 -18.88
N LEU A 7 -3.79 -5.53 -18.29
CA LEU A 7 -3.93 -5.27 -16.86
C LEU A 7 -5.27 -4.60 -16.60
N HIS A 8 -5.96 -5.07 -15.57
CA HIS A 8 -7.20 -4.49 -15.08
C HIS A 8 -6.92 -3.76 -13.78
N HIS A 9 -7.55 -2.61 -13.62
CA HIS A 9 -7.60 -1.93 -12.34
C HIS A 9 -8.56 -2.68 -11.40
N CYS A 10 -8.04 -3.13 -10.27
CA CYS A 10 -8.75 -3.87 -9.24
C CYS A 10 -8.94 -2.96 -8.03
N HIS A 11 -10.18 -2.75 -7.60
CA HIS A 11 -10.49 -2.02 -6.37
C HIS A 11 -10.47 -2.97 -5.18
N ILE A 12 -9.86 -2.53 -4.07
CA ILE A 12 -9.80 -3.33 -2.84
C ILE A 12 -11.13 -3.20 -2.09
N ILE A 13 -11.63 -1.98 -1.94
CA ILE A 13 -13.00 -1.71 -1.50
C ILE A 13 -13.89 -1.55 -2.75
N PRO A 14 -14.93 -2.38 -2.93
CA PRO A 14 -15.75 -2.31 -4.12
C PRO A 14 -16.43 -0.93 -4.28
N GLN A 15 -16.44 -0.43 -5.51
CA GLN A 15 -17.09 0.85 -5.87
C GLN A 15 -18.58 0.91 -5.50
N ALA A 16 -19.22 -0.26 -5.42
CA ALA A 16 -20.63 -0.41 -5.06
C ALA A 16 -20.90 -0.17 -3.57
N GLU A 17 -19.88 0.13 -2.76
CA GLU A 17 -19.97 0.20 -1.30
C GLU A 17 -19.45 1.52 -0.70
N PRO A 18 -20.01 2.68 -1.09
CA PRO A 18 -19.57 3.98 -0.58
C PRO A 18 -19.76 4.13 0.93
N ASP A 19 -20.79 3.51 1.52
CA ASP A 19 -21.04 3.57 2.97
C ASP A 19 -19.91 2.92 3.77
N LEU A 20 -19.33 1.84 3.26
CA LEU A 20 -18.16 1.22 3.88
C LEU A 20 -16.95 2.14 3.80
N TRP A 21 -16.76 2.82 2.67
CA TRP A 21 -15.67 3.77 2.52
C TRP A 21 -15.76 4.90 3.55
N THR A 22 -16.94 5.51 3.72
CA THR A 22 -17.21 6.49 4.79
C THR A 22 -16.93 5.91 6.17
N MET A 23 -17.38 4.68 6.43
CA MET A 23 -17.16 3.99 7.70
C MET A 23 -15.67 3.81 8.04
N LEU A 24 -14.82 3.58 7.03
CA LEU A 24 -13.38 3.44 7.17
C LEU A 24 -12.71 4.78 7.48
N LYS A 25 -13.20 5.90 6.89
CA LYS A 25 -12.77 7.27 7.25
C LYS A 25 -13.10 7.56 8.72
N ASP A 26 -14.35 7.34 9.13
CA ASP A 26 -14.84 7.59 10.50
C ASP A 26 -14.08 6.79 11.58
N ARG A 27 -13.62 5.58 11.21
CA ARG A 27 -12.85 4.71 12.13
C ARG A 27 -11.34 4.94 12.05
N HIS A 28 -10.87 5.88 11.23
CA HIS A 28 -9.46 6.14 10.97
C HIS A 28 -8.68 4.90 10.50
N TRP A 29 -9.33 4.07 9.68
CA TRP A 29 -8.69 2.98 8.94
C TRP A 29 -8.04 3.52 7.67
N ILE A 30 -8.59 4.58 7.10
CA ILE A 30 -8.02 5.40 6.03
C ILE A 30 -8.03 6.88 6.45
N PRO A 31 -7.28 7.77 5.77
CA PRO A 31 -7.33 9.21 6.04
C PRO A 31 -8.73 9.79 5.82
N GLU A 32 -9.10 10.81 6.60
CA GLU A 32 -10.34 11.56 6.37
C GLU A 32 -10.27 12.35 5.05
N GLU A 33 -9.06 12.67 4.61
CA GLU A 33 -8.74 13.39 3.39
C GLU A 33 -8.81 12.51 2.11
N ALA A 34 -9.00 11.19 2.28
CA ALA A 34 -9.20 10.29 1.16
C ALA A 34 -10.43 10.71 0.35
N LYS A 35 -10.36 10.54 -0.98
CA LYS A 35 -11.44 10.96 -1.89
C LYS A 35 -12.78 10.36 -1.46
N ASP A 36 -13.86 11.13 -1.57
CA ASP A 36 -15.17 10.67 -1.09
C ASP A 36 -15.72 9.48 -1.89
N ASP A 37 -15.39 9.42 -3.17
CA ASP A 37 -15.69 8.29 -4.03
C ASP A 37 -14.48 7.35 -4.11
N PRO A 38 -14.58 6.10 -3.62
CA PRO A 38 -13.46 5.15 -3.63
C PRO A 38 -12.89 4.92 -5.04
N ARG A 39 -13.70 5.12 -6.10
CA ARG A 39 -13.25 5.01 -7.49
C ARG A 39 -12.14 5.98 -7.88
N HIS A 40 -12.08 7.10 -7.18
CA HIS A 40 -11.12 8.16 -7.45
C HIS A 40 -9.94 8.14 -6.47
N GLU A 41 -9.93 7.24 -5.49
CA GLU A 41 -8.80 7.08 -4.59
C GLU A 41 -7.78 6.11 -5.19
N PRO A 42 -6.62 6.57 -5.70
CA PRO A 42 -5.61 5.68 -6.26
C PRO A 42 -5.09 4.65 -5.26
N ARG A 43 -5.18 4.94 -3.95
CA ARG A 43 -4.74 4.07 -2.85
C ARG A 43 -5.78 3.00 -2.47
N ASP A 44 -6.92 2.96 -3.16
CA ASP A 44 -7.91 1.88 -3.07
C ASP A 44 -7.75 0.84 -4.20
N GLY A 45 -6.73 0.99 -5.06
CA GLY A 45 -6.61 0.14 -6.24
C GLY A 45 -5.22 -0.40 -6.51
N LEU A 46 -5.18 -1.53 -7.20
CA LEU A 46 -3.95 -2.09 -7.77
C LEU A 46 -4.20 -2.67 -9.15
N SER A 47 -3.14 -2.81 -9.93
CA SER A 47 -3.21 -3.42 -11.27
C SER A 47 -2.97 -4.92 -11.16
N MET A 48 -3.87 -5.71 -11.74
CA MET A 48 -3.78 -7.18 -11.79
C MET A 48 -4.04 -7.68 -13.21
N CYS A 49 -3.58 -8.89 -13.55
CA CYS A 49 -4.09 -9.55 -14.74
C CYS A 49 -5.57 -9.94 -14.55
N ALA A 50 -6.30 -10.12 -15.65
CA ALA A 50 -7.73 -10.44 -15.64
C ALA A 50 -8.07 -11.65 -14.75
N THR A 51 -7.26 -12.71 -14.78
CA THR A 51 -7.48 -13.92 -13.97
C THR A 51 -7.38 -13.64 -12.47
N HIS A 52 -6.32 -12.96 -12.02
CA HIS A 52 -6.14 -12.67 -10.60
C HIS A 52 -7.16 -11.66 -10.07
N HIS A 53 -7.54 -10.69 -10.89
CA HIS A 53 -8.63 -9.76 -10.54
C HIS A 53 -9.95 -10.50 -10.31
N LEU A 54 -10.34 -11.39 -11.22
CA LEU A 54 -11.56 -12.20 -11.06
C LEU A 54 -11.53 -13.06 -9.78
N LEU A 55 -10.36 -13.61 -9.42
CA LEU A 55 -10.20 -14.41 -8.21
C LEU A 55 -10.21 -13.57 -6.93
N PHE A 56 -9.68 -12.35 -6.99
CA PHE A 56 -9.70 -11.38 -5.90
C PHE A 56 -11.14 -10.95 -5.58
N ASP A 57 -11.93 -10.62 -6.60
CA ASP A 57 -13.33 -10.23 -6.47
C ASP A 57 -14.23 -11.40 -6.04
N ALA A 58 -13.92 -12.62 -6.49
CA ALA A 58 -14.63 -13.84 -6.10
C ALA A 58 -14.24 -14.35 -4.70
N PHE A 59 -13.47 -13.57 -3.93
CA PHE A 59 -13.01 -13.89 -2.59
C PHE A 59 -12.27 -15.23 -2.50
N LYS A 60 -11.46 -15.58 -3.52
CA LYS A 60 -10.67 -16.82 -3.56
C LYS A 60 -9.24 -16.66 -3.05
N ILE A 61 -8.75 -15.43 -3.06
CA ILE A 61 -7.43 -15.05 -2.58
C ILE A 61 -7.57 -13.82 -1.68
N PHE A 62 -6.57 -13.55 -0.87
CA PHE A 62 -6.39 -12.22 -0.28
C PHE A 62 -4.92 -11.81 -0.33
N ILE A 63 -4.69 -10.51 -0.18
CA ILE A 63 -3.35 -9.94 -0.02
C ILE A 63 -3.25 -9.43 1.41
N ARG A 64 -2.15 -9.72 2.10
CA ARG A 64 -1.92 -9.29 3.48
C ARG A 64 -0.59 -8.59 3.60
N TYR A 65 -0.60 -7.38 4.15
CA TYR A 65 0.64 -6.74 4.57
C TYR A 65 1.24 -7.45 5.79
N HIS A 66 2.51 -7.84 5.69
CA HIS A 66 3.28 -8.49 6.72
C HIS A 66 4.31 -7.53 7.30
N HIS A 67 4.00 -6.99 8.48
CA HIS A 67 4.75 -5.91 9.12
C HIS A 67 6.21 -6.25 9.43
N VAL A 68 6.54 -7.52 9.73
CA VAL A 68 7.91 -7.93 10.04
C VAL A 68 8.82 -7.87 8.80
N SER A 69 8.30 -8.28 7.63
CA SER A 69 9.08 -8.26 6.38
C SER A 69 8.91 -6.97 5.59
N GLY A 70 7.90 -6.15 5.92
CA GLY A 70 7.56 -4.95 5.15
C GLY A 70 6.97 -5.25 3.77
N LYS A 71 6.47 -6.48 3.53
CA LYS A 71 5.96 -6.93 2.23
C LYS A 71 4.46 -7.20 2.25
N PHE A 72 3.82 -7.07 1.10
CA PHE A 72 2.47 -7.59 0.87
C PHE A 72 2.59 -9.04 0.43
N ILE A 73 1.81 -9.96 1.00
CA ILE A 73 1.88 -11.40 0.72
C ILE A 73 0.59 -11.86 0.04
N PHE A 74 0.72 -12.65 -1.02
CA PHE A 74 -0.40 -13.33 -1.67
C PHE A 74 -0.78 -14.59 -0.91
N ILE A 75 -2.07 -14.75 -0.59
CA ILE A 75 -2.59 -15.96 0.04
C ILE A 75 -3.67 -16.58 -0.84
N ASN A 76 -3.38 -17.76 -1.36
CA ASN A 76 -4.38 -18.66 -1.91
C ASN A 76 -5.27 -19.18 -0.77
N TYR A 77 -6.42 -18.56 -0.54
CA TYR A 77 -7.35 -18.99 0.51
C TYR A 77 -8.29 -20.10 0.04
N SER A 78 -8.54 -20.15 -1.27
CA SER A 78 -9.44 -21.14 -1.88
C SER A 78 -8.88 -22.56 -1.93
N GLY A 79 -7.56 -22.72 -1.81
CA GLY A 79 -6.87 -24.00 -2.00
C GLY A 79 -6.85 -24.46 -3.47
N ALA A 80 -7.06 -23.55 -4.42
CA ALA A 80 -7.01 -23.87 -5.84
C ALA A 80 -5.57 -24.19 -6.26
N GLU A 81 -5.34 -25.36 -6.84
CA GLU A 81 -4.00 -25.86 -7.22
C GLU A 81 -3.23 -24.89 -8.13
N VAL A 82 -3.94 -24.23 -9.06
CA VAL A 82 -3.36 -23.24 -9.99
C VAL A 82 -2.82 -21.98 -9.31
N LEU A 83 -3.12 -21.77 -8.03
CA LEU A 83 -2.67 -20.62 -7.25
C LEU A 83 -1.62 -20.98 -6.20
N GLU A 84 -1.30 -22.26 -6.03
CA GLU A 84 -0.32 -22.73 -5.06
C GLU A 84 1.08 -22.16 -5.34
N GLU A 85 1.43 -22.00 -6.62
CA GLU A 85 2.72 -21.40 -6.97
C GLU A 85 2.86 -19.95 -6.52
N PHE A 86 1.77 -19.24 -6.25
CA PHE A 86 1.79 -17.84 -5.80
C PHE A 86 1.62 -17.70 -4.29
N HIS A 87 1.11 -18.75 -3.63
CA HIS A 87 0.83 -18.74 -2.20
C HIS A 87 2.09 -18.43 -1.37
N GLY A 88 1.97 -17.51 -0.41
CA GLY A 88 3.04 -17.14 0.50
C GLY A 88 4.15 -16.28 -0.12
N LYS A 89 4.01 -15.87 -1.39
CA LYS A 89 4.99 -15.00 -2.05
C LYS A 89 4.62 -13.52 -1.91
N ALA A 90 5.64 -12.67 -1.93
CA ALA A 90 5.46 -11.24 -1.84
C ALA A 90 4.98 -10.64 -3.15
N VAL A 91 3.89 -9.90 -3.08
CA VAL A 91 3.42 -8.99 -4.11
C VAL A 91 4.41 -7.86 -4.29
N ALA A 92 4.75 -7.54 -5.54
CA ALA A 92 5.52 -6.36 -5.87
C ALA A 92 4.73 -5.03 -5.73
N LEU A 93 4.33 -4.72 -4.49
CA LEU A 93 3.80 -3.41 -4.10
C LEU A 93 4.85 -2.68 -3.27
N ASP A 94 5.30 -1.52 -3.77
CA ASP A 94 6.24 -0.67 -3.05
C ASP A 94 5.52 0.12 -1.96
N ILE A 95 5.75 -0.23 -0.70
CA ILE A 95 5.17 0.46 0.46
C ILE A 95 5.59 1.94 0.54
N ASN A 96 6.69 2.32 -0.09
CA ASN A 96 7.18 3.69 -0.05
C ASN A 96 6.57 4.57 -1.16
N ASP A 97 5.76 3.99 -2.05
CA ASP A 97 5.10 4.77 -3.08
C ASP A 97 3.97 5.65 -2.50
N ARG A 98 3.86 6.89 -2.96
CA ARG A 98 2.82 7.84 -2.54
C ARG A 98 1.39 7.40 -2.89
N TYR A 99 1.26 6.47 -3.84
CA TYR A 99 0.00 5.87 -4.26
C TYR A 99 -0.09 4.38 -3.89
N ALA A 100 0.83 3.87 -3.07
CA ALA A 100 0.73 2.52 -2.54
C ALA A 100 -0.61 2.33 -1.83
N PRO A 101 -1.33 1.21 -2.08
CA PRO A 101 -2.59 0.98 -1.42
C PRO A 101 -2.45 0.90 0.09
N PHE A 102 -3.48 1.31 0.82
CA PHE A 102 -3.44 1.26 2.28
C PHE A 102 -3.41 -0.20 2.77
N PRO A 103 -2.46 -0.62 3.62
CA PRO A 103 -2.48 -1.97 4.19
C PRO A 103 -3.76 -2.29 4.97
N SER A 104 -4.39 -1.28 5.57
CA SER A 104 -5.62 -1.42 6.35
C SER A 104 -6.82 -1.91 5.54
N ILE A 105 -6.99 -1.46 4.28
CA ILE A 105 -8.14 -1.87 3.46
C ILE A 105 -8.02 -3.32 2.97
N PHE A 106 -6.80 -3.84 2.86
CA PHE A 106 -6.56 -5.27 2.63
C PHE A 106 -7.03 -6.14 3.80
N ILE A 107 -7.03 -5.63 5.04
CA ILE A 107 -7.60 -6.34 6.19
C ILE A 107 -9.10 -6.56 5.98
N ILE A 108 -9.81 -5.55 5.48
CA ILE A 108 -11.25 -5.63 5.22
C ILE A 108 -11.54 -6.67 4.14
N HIS A 109 -10.75 -6.67 3.06
CA HIS A 109 -10.85 -7.69 2.02
C HIS A 109 -10.58 -9.09 2.58
N GLU A 110 -9.54 -9.29 3.37
CA GLU A 110 -9.26 -10.59 3.99
C GLU A 110 -10.40 -11.06 4.92
N MET A 111 -10.97 -10.17 5.72
CA MET A 111 -12.11 -10.52 6.58
C MET A 111 -13.31 -11.02 5.76
N ARG A 112 -13.55 -10.43 4.57
CA ARG A 112 -14.57 -10.91 3.63
C ARG A 112 -14.20 -12.29 3.10
N VAL A 113 -12.97 -12.47 2.66
CA VAL A 113 -12.49 -13.75 2.13
C VAL A 113 -12.67 -14.88 3.15
N ARG A 114 -12.34 -14.64 4.41
CA ARG A 114 -12.59 -15.57 5.51
C ARG A 114 -14.09 -15.82 5.72
N GLY A 115 -14.92 -14.77 5.67
CA GLY A 115 -16.37 -14.87 5.81
C GLY A 115 -17.06 -15.66 4.67
N PHE A 116 -16.58 -15.52 3.43
CA PHE A 116 -17.09 -16.25 2.27
C PHE A 116 -16.57 -17.71 2.21
N ASN A 117 -15.51 -18.04 2.94
CA ASN A 117 -14.91 -19.38 2.96
C ASN A 117 -14.70 -19.86 4.41
N PRO A 118 -15.77 -20.05 5.19
CA PRO A 118 -15.70 -20.22 6.66
C PRO A 118 -15.08 -21.55 7.13
N PHE A 119 -14.85 -22.50 6.23
CA PHE A 119 -14.31 -23.82 6.55
C PHE A 119 -12.81 -23.95 6.24
N GLN A 120 -12.18 -22.89 5.75
CA GLN A 120 -10.75 -22.85 5.52
C GLN A 120 -9.99 -22.59 6.84
N PRO A 121 -8.69 -22.95 6.91
CA PRO A 121 -7.87 -22.65 8.07
C PRO A 121 -7.91 -21.17 8.47
N MET A 122 -7.83 -20.91 9.78
CA MET A 122 -7.76 -19.55 10.30
C MET A 122 -6.34 -18.99 10.30
N THR A 123 -5.33 -19.85 10.29
CA THR A 123 -3.91 -19.48 10.29
C THR A 123 -3.20 -20.20 9.16
N TYR A 124 -2.28 -19.50 8.51
CA TYR A 124 -1.46 -20.03 7.43
C TYR A 124 0.00 -19.90 7.82
N ASP A 125 0.76 -20.97 7.59
CA ASP A 125 2.20 -20.92 7.66
C ASP A 125 2.70 -20.13 6.44
N ILE A 126 3.52 -19.12 6.68
CA ILE A 126 4.28 -18.44 5.65
C ILE A 126 5.75 -18.87 5.73
N PRO A 127 6.46 -18.95 4.59
CA PRO A 127 7.89 -19.23 4.59
C PRO A 127 8.66 -18.18 5.39
N ASP A 128 9.72 -18.59 6.10
CA ASP A 128 10.60 -17.67 6.84
C ASP A 128 11.26 -16.64 5.92
N THR A 129 11.55 -17.06 4.69
CA THR A 129 12.01 -16.16 3.62
C THR A 129 10.87 -15.99 2.64
N ILE A 130 10.31 -14.79 2.55
CA ILE A 130 9.22 -14.45 1.63
C ILE A 130 9.84 -14.00 0.29
N PRO A 131 9.84 -14.85 -0.75
CA PRO A 131 10.40 -14.47 -2.06
C PRO A 131 9.49 -13.46 -2.74
N TRP A 132 10.05 -12.63 -3.61
CA TRP A 132 9.25 -11.74 -4.44
C TRP A 132 8.55 -12.52 -5.55
N GLN A 133 7.34 -12.07 -5.88
CA GLN A 133 6.57 -12.51 -7.03
C GLN A 133 6.28 -11.28 -7.88
N ASP A 134 6.83 -11.26 -9.09
CA ASP A 134 6.40 -10.29 -10.10
C ASP A 134 5.02 -10.71 -10.62
N TRP A 135 4.12 -9.74 -10.67
CA TRP A 135 2.71 -9.93 -11.04
C TRP A 135 2.41 -9.40 -12.43
N ILE A 136 3.29 -8.56 -12.95
CA ILE A 136 2.93 -7.61 -13.99
C ILE A 136 3.83 -7.77 -15.21
N LEU A 137 5.09 -8.19 -15.06
CA LEU A 137 6.03 -8.26 -16.18
C LEU A 137 6.87 -9.54 -16.20
N LEU A 138 7.16 -10.04 -17.41
CA LEU A 138 8.20 -11.06 -17.65
C LEU A 138 9.61 -10.60 -17.24
N ARG A 139 9.81 -9.28 -17.07
CA ARG A 139 11.13 -8.66 -16.82
C ARG A 139 11.46 -8.42 -15.36
N GLY A 140 10.57 -8.69 -14.41
CA GLY A 140 10.79 -8.24 -13.03
C GLY A 140 10.39 -6.77 -12.88
N VAL A 141 9.55 -6.46 -11.89
CA VAL A 141 9.35 -5.10 -11.37
C VAL A 141 10.21 -4.82 -10.15
N PHE A 142 10.89 -5.84 -9.62
CA PHE A 142 11.79 -5.76 -8.49
C PHE A 142 13.14 -6.38 -8.87
N ASP A 143 14.21 -5.62 -8.69
CA ASP A 143 15.58 -6.10 -8.84
C ASP A 143 16.10 -6.57 -7.48
N GLU A 144 16.31 -7.88 -7.33
CA GLU A 144 16.84 -8.47 -6.10
C GLU A 144 18.31 -8.07 -5.85
N ALA A 145 19.09 -7.79 -6.90
CA ALA A 145 20.51 -7.44 -6.74
C ALA A 145 20.67 -6.04 -6.14
N SER A 146 19.83 -5.09 -6.55
CA SER A 146 19.83 -3.72 -6.01
C SER A 146 18.82 -3.53 -4.87
N ASN A 147 17.97 -4.52 -4.59
CA ASN A 147 16.86 -4.46 -3.64
C ASN A 147 15.95 -3.24 -3.90
N SER A 148 15.59 -3.00 -5.17
CA SER A 148 14.81 -1.83 -5.58
C SER A 148 13.79 -2.14 -6.66
N PHE A 149 12.68 -1.40 -6.67
CA PHE A 149 11.70 -1.47 -7.76
C PHE A 149 12.21 -0.83 -9.05
N ILE A 150 12.07 -1.56 -10.16
CA ILE A 150 12.37 -1.08 -11.51
C ILE A 150 11.25 -0.11 -11.89
N ARG A 151 11.59 1.16 -12.05
CA ARG A 151 10.65 2.21 -12.47
C ARG A 151 11.13 2.75 -13.81
N ASP A 152 10.28 2.68 -14.84
CA ASP A 152 10.41 3.49 -16.04
C ASP A 152 10.16 4.95 -15.64
N ARG A 153 11.15 5.62 -15.04
CA ARG A 153 11.00 7.01 -14.64
C ARG A 153 10.84 7.88 -15.91
N PRO A 154 9.81 8.74 -16.01
CA PRO A 154 9.93 9.94 -16.83
C PRO A 154 11.12 10.77 -16.31
N PRO A 155 11.78 11.59 -17.14
CA PRO A 155 12.90 12.42 -16.67
C PRO A 155 12.44 13.26 -15.49
N ALA A 156 13.12 13.09 -14.35
CA ALA A 156 12.80 13.78 -13.12
C ALA A 156 12.85 15.29 -13.35
N ASN A 157 11.76 16.00 -13.01
CA ASN A 157 11.87 17.43 -12.79
C ASN A 157 12.78 17.64 -11.59
N ASN A 158 13.84 18.43 -11.75
CA ASN A 158 14.91 18.68 -10.77
C ASN A 158 14.45 19.26 -9.41
N ASN A 159 13.14 19.39 -9.17
CA ASN A 159 12.56 19.91 -7.93
C ASN A 159 12.18 18.81 -6.92
N GLU A 160 12.25 17.52 -7.28
CA GLU A 160 11.92 16.41 -6.35
C GLU A 160 13.13 15.86 -5.57
N ALA A 161 14.31 16.47 -5.71
CA ALA A 161 15.54 16.03 -5.04
C ALA A 161 15.53 16.18 -3.50
N GLY A 162 14.44 16.70 -2.91
CA GLY A 162 14.30 16.91 -1.46
C GLY A 162 13.47 15.86 -0.71
N LEU A 163 12.76 14.94 -1.38
CA LEU A 163 11.92 13.92 -0.70
C LEU A 163 12.72 12.71 -0.19
N GLY A 164 13.97 12.93 0.21
CA GLY A 164 14.75 11.98 1.02
C GLY A 164 14.21 11.91 2.44
N GLY A 165 12.92 11.59 2.59
CA GLY A 165 12.35 11.25 3.88
C GLY A 165 13.08 10.03 4.41
N SER A 166 13.59 10.14 5.64
CA SER A 166 14.18 9.05 6.40
C SER A 166 13.36 7.78 6.18
N GLN A 167 14.01 6.70 5.71
CA GLN A 167 13.38 5.38 5.68
C GLN A 167 12.67 5.16 7.01
N PRO A 168 11.37 4.80 7.02
CA PRO A 168 10.81 4.14 8.19
C PRO A 168 11.61 2.84 8.32
N GLN A 169 12.61 2.87 9.20
CA GLN A 169 13.39 1.70 9.53
C GLN A 169 12.48 0.85 10.39
N PHE A 170 11.61 0.06 9.75
CA PHE A 170 10.93 -1.03 10.40
C PHE A 170 12.02 -2.02 10.79
N GLN A 171 12.54 -1.88 12.01
CA GLN A 171 13.50 -2.83 12.55
C GLN A 171 12.80 -4.19 12.59
N PRO A 172 13.33 -5.21 11.90
CA PRO A 172 12.89 -6.57 12.12
C PRO A 172 13.24 -6.91 13.56
N THR A 173 12.23 -7.10 14.41
CA THR A 173 12.45 -7.76 15.70
C THR A 173 12.84 -9.19 15.41
N THR A 174 14.14 -9.48 15.45
CA THR A 174 14.66 -10.85 15.41
C THR A 174 14.24 -11.55 16.70
N SER A 175 13.05 -12.14 16.70
CA SER A 175 12.74 -13.21 17.64
C SER A 175 13.41 -14.49 17.10
N ALA A 176 14.56 -14.81 17.68
CA ALA A 176 15.16 -16.13 17.57
C ALA A 176 14.25 -17.14 18.28
N GLY A 177 13.32 -17.70 17.53
CA GLY A 177 12.50 -18.83 17.94
C GLY A 177 12.08 -19.57 16.69
N GLY A 178 12.43 -20.86 16.60
CA GLY A 178 11.96 -21.76 15.54
C GLY A 178 10.47 -22.06 15.67
N GLY A 179 9.65 -21.01 15.68
CA GLY A 179 8.20 -21.06 15.59
C GLY A 179 7.80 -20.74 14.16
N ARG A 180 6.85 -21.50 13.62
CA ARG A 180 6.25 -21.25 12.30
C ARG A 180 5.82 -19.79 12.21
N ASN A 181 6.30 -19.07 11.20
CA ASN A 181 5.77 -17.74 10.89
C ASN A 181 4.32 -17.92 10.43
N THR A 182 3.35 -17.61 11.29
CA THR A 182 1.93 -17.76 10.97
C THR A 182 1.27 -16.43 10.68
N LEU A 183 0.45 -16.36 9.64
CA LEU A 183 -0.45 -15.23 9.36
C LEU A 183 -1.74 -15.37 10.17
N GLU A 184 -1.68 -14.90 11.42
CA GLU A 184 -2.86 -14.74 12.27
C GLU A 184 -3.53 -13.37 12.06
N LEU A 185 -4.85 -13.32 12.26
CA LEU A 185 -5.64 -12.08 12.21
C LEU A 185 -6.29 -11.82 13.57
N ASN A 186 -5.54 -11.19 14.47
CA ASN A 186 -6.01 -10.78 15.78
C ASN A 186 -5.95 -9.23 15.94
N ALA A 187 -6.45 -8.73 17.06
CA ALA A 187 -6.50 -7.29 17.33
C ALA A 187 -5.12 -6.62 17.34
N ASP A 188 -4.08 -7.29 17.84
CA ASP A 188 -2.72 -6.75 17.91
C ASP A 188 -2.11 -6.62 16.52
N VAL A 189 -2.31 -7.62 15.65
CA VAL A 189 -1.89 -7.56 14.25
C VAL A 189 -2.64 -6.46 13.50
N ILE A 190 -3.95 -6.31 13.72
CA ILE A 190 -4.75 -5.24 13.11
C ILE A 190 -4.21 -3.87 13.55
N ASN A 191 -4.02 -3.65 14.84
CA ASN A 191 -3.49 -2.40 15.38
C ASN A 191 -2.08 -2.10 14.84
N THR A 192 -1.24 -3.12 14.71
CA THR A 192 0.09 -2.99 14.12
C THR A 192 0.02 -2.53 12.67
N ILE A 193 -0.83 -3.16 11.85
CA ILE A 193 -1.00 -2.78 10.44
C ILE A 193 -1.62 -1.38 10.31
N LEU A 194 -2.55 -1.01 11.19
CA LEU A 194 -3.10 0.35 11.24
C LEU A 194 -2.02 1.39 11.59
N ALA A 195 -1.15 1.10 12.55
CA ALA A 195 -0.03 1.97 12.90
C ALA A 195 0.94 2.13 11.72
N VAL A 196 1.29 1.03 11.04
CA VAL A 196 2.10 1.07 9.83
C VAL A 196 1.43 1.90 8.74
N THR A 197 0.14 1.65 8.48
CA THR A 197 -0.64 2.38 7.46
C THR A 197 -0.57 3.89 7.69
N ARG A 198 -0.73 4.35 8.93
CA ARG A 198 -0.66 5.78 9.29
C ARG A 198 0.73 6.38 9.14
N ALA A 199 1.77 5.57 9.23
CA ALA A 199 3.15 6.00 9.04
C ALA A 199 3.61 5.99 7.57
N MET A 200 2.78 5.48 6.64
CA MET A 200 3.19 5.33 5.24
C MET A 200 3.24 6.66 4.47
N PRO A 201 4.14 6.76 3.47
CA PRO A 201 4.14 7.89 2.54
C PRO A 201 2.80 8.11 1.84
N SER A 202 2.06 7.05 1.52
CA SER A 202 0.74 7.16 0.89
C SER A 202 -0.31 7.80 1.81
N TRP A 203 -0.24 7.57 3.12
CA TRP A 203 -1.08 8.28 4.10
C TRP A 203 -0.81 9.78 4.04
N LYS A 204 0.47 10.16 4.17
CA LYS A 204 0.89 11.56 4.13
C LYS A 204 0.52 12.24 2.81
N ALA A 205 0.74 11.57 1.69
CA ALA A 205 0.37 12.08 0.37
C ALA A 205 -1.14 12.28 0.24
N CYS A 206 -1.94 11.36 0.78
CA CYS A 206 -3.41 11.48 0.81
C CYS A 206 -3.85 12.73 1.58
N GLN A 207 -3.26 12.97 2.76
CA GLN A 207 -3.56 14.17 3.53
C GLN A 207 -3.23 15.45 2.77
N ILE A 208 -2.04 15.53 2.16
CA ILE A 208 -1.61 16.71 1.37
C ILE A 208 -2.53 16.92 0.16
N GLU A 209 -2.94 15.86 -0.53
CA GLU A 209 -3.81 15.93 -1.72
C GLU A 209 -5.27 16.26 -1.41
N GLY A 210 -5.73 15.99 -0.18
CA GLY A 210 -7.09 16.31 0.27
C GLY A 210 -7.20 17.62 1.05
N MET A 211 -6.09 18.32 1.31
CA MET A 211 -6.12 19.65 1.91
C MET A 211 -6.85 20.67 1.04
N SER A 212 -7.64 21.53 1.69
CA SER A 212 -8.10 22.78 1.08
C SER A 212 -6.93 23.76 0.98
N TRP A 213 -6.70 24.21 -0.25
CA TRP A 213 -5.72 25.24 -0.60
C TRP A 213 -6.34 26.65 -0.66
N ASP A 214 -7.52 26.84 -0.06
CA ASP A 214 -8.14 28.15 0.06
C ASP A 214 -7.41 29.00 1.10
N GLY A 215 -7.28 30.30 0.84
CA GLY A 215 -6.60 31.26 1.72
C GLY A 215 -5.41 31.95 1.05
N THR A 216 -4.54 32.56 1.86
CA THR A 216 -3.31 33.21 1.36
C THR A 216 -2.19 32.18 1.15
N ALA A 217 -1.14 32.61 0.44
CA ALA A 217 0.04 31.77 0.22
C ALA A 217 0.71 31.37 1.54
N GLU A 218 0.79 32.29 2.51
CA GLU A 218 1.39 32.07 3.82
C GLU A 218 0.59 31.06 4.64
N GLU A 219 -0.75 31.14 4.60
CA GLU A 219 -1.64 30.18 5.25
C GLU A 219 -1.43 28.78 4.67
N ASN A 220 -1.32 28.68 3.35
CA ASN A 220 -1.08 27.41 2.66
C ASN A 220 0.33 26.83 2.95
N ILE A 221 1.35 27.68 3.05
CA ILE A 221 2.70 27.27 3.46
C ILE A 221 2.67 26.70 4.88
N GLN A 222 1.98 27.36 5.81
CA GLN A 222 1.86 26.89 7.19
C GLN A 222 1.10 25.56 7.28
N LYS A 223 -0.02 25.43 6.55
CA LYS A 223 -0.78 24.17 6.45
C LYS A 223 0.12 23.03 5.97
N TYR A 224 0.86 23.24 4.87
CA TYR A 224 1.76 22.23 4.32
C TYR A 224 2.88 21.87 5.30
N ALA A 225 3.54 22.86 5.90
CA ALA A 225 4.62 22.63 6.87
C ALA A 225 4.14 21.87 8.12
N SER A 226 2.88 22.06 8.54
CA SER A 226 2.32 21.35 9.68
C SER A 226 2.19 19.83 9.46
N VAL A 227 1.94 19.40 8.23
CA VAL A 227 1.78 17.98 7.87
C VAL A 227 3.07 17.37 7.35
N VAL A 228 3.90 18.16 6.69
CA VAL A 228 5.21 17.68 6.23
C VAL A 228 6.23 17.60 7.36
N GLY A 229 6.04 18.37 8.43
CA GLY A 229 7.03 18.63 9.45
C GLY A 229 7.95 19.76 8.98
N ALA A 230 8.27 20.70 9.87
CA ALA A 230 9.16 21.82 9.58
C ALA A 230 10.60 21.33 9.34
N GLN A 231 10.93 20.89 8.13
CA GLN A 231 12.32 20.70 7.70
C GLN A 231 12.70 21.43 6.41
N ASP A 232 11.76 22.13 5.76
CA ASP A 232 12.10 22.99 4.63
C ASP A 232 11.82 24.44 5.00
N SER A 233 12.86 25.13 5.47
CA SER A 233 12.87 26.59 5.41
C SER A 233 12.60 27.00 3.96
N PRO A 234 11.65 27.92 3.71
CA PRO A 234 11.37 28.36 2.36
C PRO A 234 12.64 28.97 1.73
N PRO A 235 12.84 28.84 0.42
CA PRO A 235 13.96 29.48 -0.27
C PRO A 235 13.92 30.99 -0.01
N PRO A 236 15.08 31.65 0.14
CA PRO A 236 15.11 33.08 0.41
C PRO A 236 14.36 33.83 -0.68
N SER A 237 13.42 34.69 -0.27
CA SER A 237 12.70 35.60 -1.17
C SER A 237 13.71 36.33 -2.06
N PRO A 238 13.41 36.54 -3.36
CA PRO A 238 14.26 37.33 -4.22
C PRO A 238 14.36 38.73 -3.61
N THR A 239 15.58 39.12 -3.22
CA THR A 239 15.87 40.49 -2.82
C THR A 239 15.50 41.41 -3.98
N GLU A 240 14.52 42.28 -3.75
CA GLU A 240 14.39 43.55 -4.47
C GLU A 240 15.71 44.32 -4.25
N THR A 241 16.67 44.12 -5.14
CA THR A 241 17.67 45.14 -5.41
C THR A 241 17.05 46.12 -6.38
N ASP A 242 16.52 47.20 -5.84
CA ASP A 242 16.24 48.41 -6.59
C ASP A 242 17.09 49.55 -6.00
N ARG A 243 18.26 49.77 -6.63
CA ARG A 243 18.93 51.05 -6.90
C ARG A 243 20.34 50.86 -7.46
#